data_AF-A0A5C3QEW7-F1
#
_entry.id   AF-A0A5C3QEW7-F1
#
_cell.length_a   1.000
_cell.length_b   1.000
_cell.length_c   1.000
_cell.angle_alpha   90.00
_cell.angle_beta   90.00
_cell.angle_gamma   90.00
#
_symmetry.space_group_name_H-M   'P 1'
#
loop_
_entity.id
_entity.type
_entity.pdbx_description
1 polymer ?
#
loop_
_entity_poly.entity_id
_entity_poly.type
_entity_poly.pdbx_seq_one_letter_code
_entity_poly.pdbx_strand_id
1 'polypeptide(L)'
;MHICMCFLLLHRHLRKHQVPLPPGPPEWPLLGNFRVWPKTPDQPEVFSQWGKQYGPVTHVSVLGNSFTVLNSFQAVNELLTRRSAN
;
A
#
# COMPACT_ATOMS: atom_id res chain seq x y z
N MET A 1 15.85 -21.05 17.07
CA MET A 1 14.46 -20.54 17.10
C MET A 1 14.23 -19.29 16.24
N HIS A 2 15.18 -18.33 16.16
CA HIS A 2 15.05 -17.13 15.32
C HIS A 2 14.88 -17.41 13.82
N ILE A 3 15.57 -18.43 13.27
CA ILE A 3 15.50 -18.78 11.84
C ILE A 3 14.09 -19.22 11.44
N CYS A 4 13.44 -20.05 12.28
CA CYS A 4 12.06 -20.47 12.07
C CYS A 4 11.09 -19.29 12.14
N MET A 5 11.32 -18.35 13.06
CA MET A 5 10.49 -17.15 13.17
C MET A 5 10.63 -16.25 11.93
N CYS A 6 11.85 -16.00 11.46
CA CYS A 6 12.08 -15.26 10.20
C CYS A 6 11.43 -15.96 9.00
N PHE A 7 11.55 -17.29 8.93
CA PHE A 7 10.95 -18.08 7.85
C PHE A 7 9.43 -18.02 7.88
N LEU A 8 8.81 -18.14 9.05
CA LEU A 8 7.35 -18.05 9.22
C LEU A 8 6.81 -16.64 8.93
N LEU A 9 7.54 -15.59 9.34
CA LEU A 9 7.19 -14.22 9.01
C LEU A 9 7.26 -13.99 7.50
N LEU A 10 8.34 -14.43 6.85
CA LEU A 10 8.49 -14.35 5.40
C LEU A 10 7.40 -15.15 4.68
N HIS A 11 7.08 -16.38 5.13
CA HIS A 11 6.03 -17.21 4.55
C HIS A 11 4.63 -16.59 4.70
N ARG A 12 4.33 -15.95 5.84
CA ARG A 12 3.06 -15.22 6.04
C ARG A 12 2.98 -13.98 5.17
N HIS A 13 4.10 -13.28 4.97
CA HIS A 13 4.17 -12.12 4.07
C HIS A 13 3.99 -12.53 2.61
N LEU A 14 4.65 -13.60 2.16
CA LEU A 14 4.49 -14.15 0.80
C LEU A 14 3.10 -14.74 0.53
N ARG A 15 2.35 -15.12 1.59
CA ARG A 15 0.97 -15.63 1.49
C ARG A 15 -0.10 -14.54 1.40
N LYS A 16 0.25 -13.25 1.52
CA LYS A 16 -0.72 -12.18 1.26
C LYS A 16 -0.89 -12.07 -0.25
N HIS A 17 -2.13 -12.29 -0.69
CA HIS A 17 -2.81 -11.86 -1.93
C HIS A 17 -3.60 -13.00 -2.59
N GLN A 18 -4.75 -13.33 -2.00
CA GLN A 18 -5.81 -14.09 -2.69
C GLN A 18 -6.55 -13.23 -3.74
N VAL A 19 -6.33 -11.90 -3.71
CA VAL A 19 -6.89 -10.92 -4.65
C VAL A 19 -5.75 -10.03 -5.14
N PRO A 20 -5.65 -9.74 -6.46
CA PRO A 20 -4.63 -8.85 -6.98
C PRO A 20 -4.74 -7.48 -6.29
N LEU A 21 -3.64 -7.03 -5.71
CA LEU A 21 -3.58 -5.69 -5.16
C LEU A 21 -3.63 -4.64 -6.26
N PRO A 22 -4.08 -3.41 -5.93
CA PRO A 22 -3.80 -2.26 -6.76
C PRO A 22 -2.28 -2.14 -7.03
N PRO A 23 -1.89 -1.63 -8.21
CA PRO A 23 -0.49 -1.35 -8.52
C PRO A 23 0.13 -0.37 -7.52
N GLY A 24 1.44 -0.44 -7.33
CA GLY A 24 2.15 0.45 -6.42
C GLY A 24 3.67 0.30 -6.46
N PRO A 25 4.39 1.15 -5.70
CA PRO A 25 5.84 1.08 -5.62
C PRO A 25 6.34 -0.28 -5.10
N PRO A 26 7.51 -0.74 -5.56
CA PRO A 26 8.08 -2.01 -5.15
C PRO A 26 8.31 -2.08 -3.64
N GLU A 27 7.72 -3.07 -3.00
CA GLU A 27 7.83 -3.28 -1.56
C GLU A 27 9.06 -4.12 -1.19
N TRP A 28 9.74 -3.73 -0.11
CA TRP A 28 10.84 -4.51 0.44
C TRP A 28 10.32 -5.61 1.38
N PRO A 29 10.97 -6.79 1.41
CA PRO A 29 10.66 -7.81 2.42
C PRO A 29 10.73 -7.21 3.82
N LEU A 30 9.70 -7.45 4.65
CA LEU A 30 9.54 -6.98 6.04
C LEU A 30 9.30 -5.47 6.22
N LEU A 31 10.01 -4.61 5.49
CA LEU A 31 9.90 -3.14 5.63
C LEU A 31 8.78 -2.53 4.78
N GLY A 32 8.40 -3.18 3.69
CA GLY A 32 7.49 -2.65 2.69
C GLY A 32 8.10 -1.43 1.97
N ASN A 33 7.28 -0.40 1.77
CA ASN A 33 7.56 0.89 1.15
C ASN A 33 8.08 1.94 2.15
N PHE A 34 8.52 1.54 3.35
CA PHE A 34 9.02 2.49 4.36
C PHE A 34 10.10 3.44 3.82
N ARG A 35 10.99 2.94 2.94
CA ARG A 35 12.09 3.74 2.36
C ARG A 35 11.61 4.81 1.36
N VAL A 36 10.50 4.55 0.67
CA VAL A 36 9.91 5.48 -0.32
C VAL A 36 8.75 6.28 0.26
N TRP A 37 8.46 6.11 1.55
CA TRP A 37 7.39 6.83 2.22
C TRP A 37 7.73 8.32 2.31
N PRO A 38 6.88 9.22 1.76
CA PRO A 38 7.19 10.63 1.77
C PRO A 38 7.14 11.21 3.18
N LYS A 39 8.12 12.04 3.49
CA LYS A 39 8.15 12.84 4.72
C LYS A 39 7.37 14.12 4.49
N THR A 40 6.80 14.68 5.54
CA THR A 40 6.22 16.02 5.51
C THR A 40 7.35 17.03 5.24
N PRO A 41 7.16 18.02 4.34
CA PRO A 41 5.91 18.44 3.69
C PRO A 41 5.65 17.87 2.29
N ASP A 42 6.50 16.99 1.74
CA ASP A 42 6.48 16.58 0.32
C ASP A 42 5.41 15.50 -0.01
N GLN A 43 4.65 15.06 1.00
CA GLN A 43 3.60 14.04 0.88
C GLN A 43 2.59 14.26 -0.27
N PRO A 44 1.94 15.43 -0.41
CA PRO A 44 0.96 15.64 -1.47
C PRO A 44 1.59 15.57 -2.86
N GLU A 45 2.83 16.02 -3.03
CA GLU A 45 3.52 15.94 -4.32
C GLU A 45 3.83 14.49 -4.69
N VAL A 46 4.42 13.73 -3.76
CA VAL A 46 4.77 12.32 -4.00
C VAL A 46 3.53 11.47 -4.25
N PHE A 47 2.44 11.68 -3.51
CA PHE A 47 1.18 10.95 -3.76
C PHE A 47 0.58 11.29 -5.12
N SER A 48 0.64 12.56 -5.54
CA SER A 48 0.22 12.98 -6.89
C SER A 48 1.06 12.34 -7.98
N GLN A 49 2.39 12.24 -7.79
CA GLN A 49 3.28 11.53 -8.70
C GLN A 49 2.95 10.04 -8.79
N TRP A 50 2.66 9.39 -7.66
CA TRP A 50 2.20 7.99 -7.64
C TRP A 50 0.86 7.82 -8.36
N GLY A 51 -0.05 8.78 -8.25
CA GLY A 51 -1.31 8.78 -9.01
C GLY A 51 -1.09 8.77 -10.51
N LYS A 52 -0.07 9.49 -10.99
CA LYS A 52 0.32 9.50 -12.41
C LYS A 52 1.04 8.22 -12.83
N GLN A 53 1.88 7.67 -11.96
CA GLN A 53 2.73 6.51 -12.27
C GLN A 53 2.00 5.17 -12.14
N TYR A 54 1.23 4.98 -11.08
CA TYR A 54 0.55 3.73 -10.73
C TYR A 54 -0.96 3.80 -10.97
N GLY A 55 -1.52 4.99 -11.16
CA GLY A 55 -2.92 5.18 -11.50
C GLY A 55 -3.80 5.65 -10.33
N PRO A 56 -5.13 5.62 -10.50
CA PRO A 56 -6.09 6.28 -9.61
C PRO A 56 -6.15 5.68 -8.19
N VAL A 57 -5.70 4.44 -8.02
CA VAL A 57 -5.65 3.73 -6.73
C VAL A 57 -4.27 3.07 -6.62
N THR A 58 -3.53 3.44 -5.59
CA THR A 58 -2.17 2.93 -5.35
C THR A 58 -2.13 2.20 -4.01
N HIS A 59 -1.53 1.00 -3.98
CA HIS A 59 -1.30 0.27 -2.73
C HIS A 59 0.14 0.46 -2.25
N VAL A 60 0.31 0.73 -0.95
CA VAL A 60 1.61 0.80 -0.30
C VAL A 60 1.57 0.15 1.07
N SER A 61 2.46 -0.81 1.32
CA SER A 61 2.69 -1.32 2.68
C SER A 61 3.80 -0.55 3.39
N VAL A 62 3.68 -0.21 4.67
CA VAL A 62 4.78 0.37 5.47
C VAL A 62 4.85 -0.34 6.81
N LEU A 63 5.99 -0.97 7.12
CA LEU A 63 6.23 -1.69 8.38
C LEU A 63 5.10 -2.68 8.74
N GLY A 64 4.57 -3.39 7.75
CA GLY A 64 3.48 -4.38 7.92
C GLY A 64 2.06 -3.79 7.90
N ASN A 65 1.91 -2.47 7.92
CA ASN A 65 0.63 -1.80 7.71
C ASN A 65 0.37 -1.63 6.21
N SER A 66 -0.89 -1.72 5.79
CA SER A 66 -1.30 -1.54 4.39
C SER A 66 -2.06 -0.23 4.25
N PHE A 67 -1.62 0.61 3.31
CA PHE A 67 -2.24 1.88 2.98
C PHE A 67 -2.69 1.88 1.52
N THR A 68 -3.85 2.46 1.26
CA THR A 68 -4.38 2.67 -0.09
C THR A 68 -4.47 4.16 -0.32
N VAL A 69 -3.72 4.67 -1.30
CA VAL A 69 -3.73 6.07 -1.71
C VAL A 69 -4.70 6.22 -2.88
N LEU A 70 -5.65 7.15 -2.73
CA LEU A 70 -6.68 7.42 -3.73
C LEU A 70 -6.35 8.74 -4.41
N ASN A 71 -6.05 8.67 -5.71
CA ASN A 71 -5.67 9.84 -6.51
C ASN A 71 -6.79 10.28 -7.47
N SER A 72 -8.00 9.71 -7.35
CA SER A 72 -9.15 10.09 -8.19
C SER A 72 -10.41 10.33 -7.37
N PHE A 73 -11.20 11.32 -7.78
CA PHE A 73 -12.49 11.64 -7.16
C PHE A 73 -13.46 10.46 -7.24
N GLN A 74 -13.48 9.73 -8.36
CA GLN A 74 -14.34 8.57 -8.54
C GLN A 74 -14.03 7.47 -7.51
N ALA A 75 -12.75 7.15 -7.29
CA ALA A 75 -12.35 6.13 -6.31
C ALA A 75 -12.70 6.55 -4.88
N VAL A 76 -12.55 7.84 -4.56
CA VAL A 76 -12.96 8.39 -3.25
C VAL A 76 -14.47 8.29 -3.08
N ASN A 77 -15.24 8.72 -4.07
CA ASN A 77 -16.70 8.68 -4.01
C ASN A 77 -17.21 7.24 -3.89
N GLU A 78 -16.68 6.31 -4.68
CA GLU A 78 -17.05 4.90 -4.59
C GLU A 78 -16.76 4.32 -3.19
N LEU A 79 -15.61 4.64 -2.61
CA LEU A 79 -15.26 4.16 -1.27
C LEU A 79 -16.15 4.77 -0.18
N LEU A 80 -16.46 6.07 -0.26
CA LEU A 80 -17.34 6.72 0.71
C LEU A 80 -18.78 6.22 0.59
N THR A 81 -19.31 6.07 -0.64
CA THR A 81 -20.65 5.53 -0.87
C THR A 81 -20.77 4.08 -0.39
N ARG A 82 -19.81 3.21 -0.71
CA ARG A 82 -19.83 1.81 -0.27
C ARG A 82 -19.68 1.67 1.24
N ARG A 83 -18.88 2.53 1.90
CA ARG A 83 -18.67 2.49 3.35
C ARG A 83 -19.88 3.00 4.14
N SER A 84 -20.68 3.92 3.58
CA SER A 84 -21.91 4.39 4.21
C SER A 84 -23.07 3.40 4.08
N ALA A 85 -22.97 2.44 3.16
CA ALA A 85 -24.01 1.44 2.89
C ALA A 85 -23.81 0.12 3.68
N ASN A 86 -22.85 0.07 4.60
CA ASN A 86 -22.48 -1.11 5.39
C ASN A 86 -22.35 -0.74 6.87
#